data_AF-A0A4Y9Q2C8-F1
#
_entry.id   AF-A0A4Y9Q2C8-F1
#
_cell.length_a   1.000
_cell.length_b   1.000
_cell.length_c   1.000
_cell.angle_alpha   90.00
_cell.angle_beta   90.00
_cell.angle_gamma   90.00
#
_symmetry.space_group_name_H-M   'P 1'
#
loop_
_entity.id
_entity.type
_entity.pdbx_description
1 polymer ?
#
loop_
_entity_poly.entity_id
_entity_poly.type
_entity_poly.pdbx_seq_one_letter_code
_entity_poly.pdbx_strand_id
1 'polypeptide(L)'
;MPRAGTYASRRDRLAEVMELNASGLSVTSIAARLGIRSDYAARLLSEGINALPTASVEDLRTATELRLDRIAGVWSELLSDPDPKVRAQAAEGLRRTEADRSRLLGLWVRPPKDED
;
A
#
# COMPACT_ATOMS: atom_id res chain seq x y z
N MET A 1 -31.30 5.33 -37.73
CA MET A 1 -31.16 6.29 -36.61
C MET A 1 -29.94 5.87 -35.79
N PRO A 2 -28.76 6.49 -35.97
CA PRO A 2 -27.56 6.12 -35.21
C PRO A 2 -27.65 6.68 -33.78
N ARG A 3 -27.34 5.83 -32.80
CA ARG A 3 -27.39 6.15 -31.36
C ARG A 3 -26.35 7.21 -31.02
N ALA A 4 -26.77 8.22 -30.24
CA ALA A 4 -25.88 9.18 -29.61
C ALA A 4 -24.84 8.42 -28.77
N GLY A 5 -23.59 8.39 -29.25
CA GLY A 5 -22.48 7.80 -28.53
C GLY A 5 -22.20 8.64 -27.30
N THR A 6 -22.48 8.09 -26.12
CA THR A 6 -22.00 8.65 -24.86
C THR A 6 -20.48 8.71 -24.95
N TYR A 7 -19.92 9.91 -25.09
CA TYR A 7 -18.48 10.09 -25.02
C TYR A 7 -18.05 9.75 -23.60
N ALA A 8 -17.60 8.51 -23.36
CA ALA A 8 -16.96 8.12 -22.11
C ALA A 8 -15.90 9.18 -21.79
N SER A 9 -15.99 9.76 -20.58
CA SER A 9 -15.10 10.84 -20.20
C SER A 9 -13.66 10.34 -20.23
N ARG A 10 -12.69 11.25 -20.38
CA ARG A 10 -11.26 10.86 -20.34
C ARG A 10 -10.93 10.05 -19.08
N ARG A 11 -11.56 10.38 -17.96
CA ARG A 11 -11.43 9.69 -16.68
C ARG A 11 -11.97 8.26 -16.75
N ASP A 12 -13.13 8.06 -17.36
CA ASP A 12 -13.74 6.72 -17.53
C ASP A 12 -12.87 5.84 -18.43
N ARG A 13 -12.36 6.40 -19.53
CA ARG A 13 -11.44 5.69 -20.44
C ARG A 13 -10.12 5.32 -19.78
N LEU A 14 -9.61 6.18 -18.89
CA LEU A 14 -8.40 5.91 -18.13
C LEU A 14 -8.61 4.74 -17.16
N ALA A 15 -9.71 4.76 -16.40
CA ALA A 15 -10.06 3.67 -15.49
C ALA A 15 -10.23 2.33 -16.23
N GLU A 16 -10.92 2.35 -17.36
CA GLU A 16 -11.18 1.15 -18.18
C GLU A 16 -9.90 0.56 -18.79
N VAL A 17 -8.98 1.41 -19.29
CA VAL A 17 -7.65 0.97 -19.76
C VAL A 17 -6.84 0.34 -18.62
N MET A 18 -6.88 0.94 -17.42
CA MET A 18 -6.16 0.42 -16.25
C MET A 18 -6.71 -0.93 -15.78
N GLU A 19 -8.02 -1.09 -15.75
CA GLU A 19 -8.68 -2.35 -15.37
C GLU A 19 -8.34 -3.48 -16.34
N LEU A 20 -8.42 -3.22 -17.66
CA LEU A 20 -8.06 -4.22 -18.67
C LEU A 20 -6.57 -4.59 -18.59
N ASN A 21 -5.69 -3.62 -18.35
CA ASN A 21 -4.26 -3.91 -18.15
C ASN A 21 -4.02 -4.73 -16.87
N ALA A 22 -4.72 -4.43 -15.76
CA ALA A 22 -4.65 -5.19 -14.52
C ALA A 22 -5.13 -6.64 -14.69
N SER A 23 -6.06 -6.89 -15.62
CA SER A 23 -6.49 -8.24 -16.01
C SER A 23 -5.52 -8.97 -16.96
N GLY A 24 -4.36 -8.36 -17.28
CA GLY A 24 -3.28 -8.96 -18.06
C GLY A 24 -3.38 -8.77 -19.57
N LEU A 25 -4.30 -7.92 -20.07
CA LEU A 25 -4.36 -7.63 -21.50
C LEU A 25 -3.20 -6.73 -21.93
N SER A 26 -2.64 -7.00 -23.11
CA SER A 26 -1.67 -6.12 -23.75
C SER A 26 -2.31 -4.84 -24.27
N VAL A 27 -1.53 -3.76 -24.42
CA VAL A 27 -1.99 -2.47 -24.95
C VAL A 27 -2.71 -2.62 -26.30
N THR A 28 -2.24 -3.50 -27.17
CA THR A 28 -2.88 -3.78 -28.47
C THR A 28 -4.26 -4.41 -28.30
N SER A 29 -4.40 -5.36 -27.38
CA SER A 29 -5.69 -6.00 -27.08
C SER A 29 -6.67 -5.03 -26.40
N ILE A 30 -6.18 -4.15 -25.52
CA ILE A 30 -6.96 -3.07 -24.90
C ILE A 30 -7.48 -2.11 -25.97
N ALA A 31 -6.60 -1.69 -26.89
CA ALA A 31 -6.95 -0.78 -27.97
C ALA A 31 -8.05 -1.36 -28.89
N ALA A 32 -7.89 -2.63 -29.29
CA ALA A 32 -8.89 -3.34 -30.08
C ALA A 32 -10.24 -3.48 -29.34
N ARG A 33 -10.20 -3.80 -28.04
CA ARG A 33 -11.41 -3.97 -27.21
C ARG A 33 -12.18 -2.67 -27.00
N LEU A 34 -11.47 -1.55 -26.84
CA LEU A 34 -12.07 -0.23 -26.62
C LEU A 34 -12.34 0.55 -27.91
N GLY A 35 -12.00 -0.01 -29.08
CA GLY A 35 -12.15 0.66 -30.37
C GLY A 35 -11.34 1.96 -30.46
N ILE A 36 -10.18 2.01 -29.80
CA ILE A 36 -9.27 3.17 -29.78
C ILE A 36 -7.95 2.85 -30.48
N ARG A 37 -7.19 3.88 -30.82
CA ARG A 37 -5.86 3.71 -31.38
C ARG A 37 -4.88 3.22 -30.31
N SER A 38 -3.91 2.39 -30.69
CA SER A 38 -2.94 1.80 -29.75
C SER A 38 -2.05 2.84 -29.07
N ASP A 39 -1.70 3.92 -29.77
CA ASP A 39 -0.95 5.06 -29.20
C ASP A 39 -1.76 5.79 -28.12
N TYR A 40 -3.06 5.93 -28.34
CA TYR A 40 -3.99 6.53 -27.40
C TYR A 40 -4.18 5.64 -26.16
N ALA A 41 -4.29 4.32 -26.33
CA ALA A 41 -4.32 3.36 -25.22
C ALA A 41 -3.03 3.37 -24.40
N ALA A 42 -1.87 3.37 -25.05
CA ALA A 42 -0.56 3.45 -24.39
C ALA A 42 -0.44 4.72 -23.54
N ARG A 43 -0.83 5.87 -24.10
CA ARG A 43 -0.77 7.15 -23.37
C ARG A 43 -1.71 7.17 -22.16
N LEU A 44 -2.94 6.66 -22.29
CA LEU A 44 -3.87 6.55 -21.15
C LEU A 44 -3.33 5.61 -20.07
N LEU A 45 -2.70 4.51 -20.47
CA LEU A 45 -2.08 3.58 -19.53
C LEU A 45 -0.91 4.22 -18.79
N SER A 46 -0.01 4.93 -19.50
CA SER A 46 1.08 5.68 -18.86
C SER A 46 0.56 6.77 -17.93
N GLU A 47 -0.47 7.50 -18.35
CA GLU A 47 -1.13 8.51 -17.51
C GLU A 47 -1.73 7.90 -16.25
N GLY A 48 -2.41 6.76 -16.38
CA GLY A 48 -2.99 6.03 -15.24
C GLY A 48 -1.94 5.47 -14.29
N ILE A 49 -0.87 4.86 -14.81
CA ILE A 49 0.25 4.37 -14.00
C ILE A 49 0.93 5.51 -13.25
N ASN A 50 1.14 6.66 -13.90
CA ASN A 50 1.74 7.83 -13.26
C ASN A 50 0.79 8.55 -12.29
N ALA A 51 -0.52 8.35 -12.44
CA ALA A 51 -1.55 8.89 -11.55
C ALA A 51 -1.90 7.95 -10.39
N LEU A 52 -1.42 6.69 -10.41
CA LEU A 52 -1.50 5.84 -9.23
C LEU A 52 -0.79 6.57 -8.09
N PRO A 53 -1.36 6.55 -6.87
CA PRO A 53 -0.65 7.06 -5.73
C PRO A 53 0.60 6.21 -5.55
N THR A 54 1.75 6.76 -5.96
CA THR A 54 3.02 6.48 -5.34
C THR A 54 2.89 7.02 -3.93
N ALA A 55 2.21 6.29 -3.04
CA ALA A 55 2.16 6.68 -1.63
C ALA A 55 3.61 6.95 -1.25
N SER A 56 3.90 8.18 -0.83
CA SER A 56 5.29 8.54 -0.61
C SER A 56 5.83 7.61 0.48
N VAL A 57 7.10 7.25 0.38
CA VAL A 57 7.75 6.44 1.43
C VAL A 57 7.54 7.10 2.80
N GLU A 58 7.44 8.44 2.84
CA GLU A 58 7.11 9.20 4.03
C GLU A 58 5.68 8.97 4.52
N ASP A 59 4.66 9.04 3.64
CA ASP A 59 3.26 8.79 4.03
C ASP A 59 3.08 7.39 4.60
N LEU A 60 3.74 6.40 3.98
CA LEU A 60 3.75 5.02 4.47
C LEU A 60 4.46 4.90 5.81
N ARG A 61 5.57 5.62 6.01
CA ARG A 61 6.28 5.66 7.30
C ARG A 61 5.40 6.26 8.38
N THR A 62 4.84 7.44 8.14
CA THR A 62 3.95 8.13 9.08
C THR A 62 2.73 7.28 9.44
N ALA A 63 2.08 6.65 8.45
CA ALA A 63 0.96 5.75 8.71
C ALA A 63 1.36 4.52 9.56
N THR A 64 2.57 3.99 9.33
CA THR A 64 3.10 2.85 10.09
C THR A 64 3.46 3.26 11.52
N GLU A 65 4.07 4.43 11.73
CA GLU A 65 4.35 4.97 13.07
C GLU A 65 3.08 5.12 13.90
N LEU A 66 2.05 5.76 13.34
CA LEU A 66 0.73 5.91 13.96
C LEU A 66 0.10 4.57 14.34
N ARG A 67 0.27 3.54 13.50
CA ARG A 67 -0.21 2.19 13.81
C ARG A 67 0.57 1.58 14.98
N LEU A 68 1.89 1.73 15.00
CA LEU A 68 2.75 1.22 16.08
C LEU A 68 2.43 1.92 17.41
N ASP A 69 2.16 3.23 17.40
CA ASP A 69 1.73 3.97 18.60
C ASP A 69 0.43 3.41 19.18
N ARG A 70 -0.57 3.12 18.34
CA ARG A 70 -1.82 2.51 18.80
C ARG A 70 -1.60 1.14 19.42
N ILE A 71 -0.78 0.30 18.78
CA ILE A 71 -0.45 -1.04 19.29
C ILE A 71 0.29 -0.94 20.63
N ALA A 72 1.27 -0.03 20.74
CA ALA A 72 1.99 0.22 21.98
C ALA A 72 1.06 0.71 23.10
N GLY A 73 0.06 1.53 22.77
CA GLY A 73 -0.99 1.95 23.70
C GLY A 73 -1.77 0.76 24.28
N VAL A 74 -2.25 -0.14 23.41
CA VAL A 74 -2.96 -1.36 23.85
C VAL A 74 -2.09 -2.22 24.76
N TRP A 75 -0.81 -2.44 24.39
CA TRP A 75 0.10 -3.19 25.26
C TRP A 75 0.33 -2.50 26.59
N SER A 76 0.46 -1.18 26.60
CA SER A 76 0.66 -0.39 27.82
C SER A 76 -0.53 -0.50 28.78
N GLU A 77 -1.76 -0.52 28.26
CA GLU A 77 -2.97 -0.75 29.06
C GLU A 77 -2.96 -2.15 29.69
N LEU A 78 -2.59 -3.17 28.91
CA LEU A 78 -2.55 -4.57 29.37
C LEU A 78 -1.43 -4.87 30.39
N LEU A 79 -0.47 -3.96 30.58
CA LEU A 79 0.52 -4.10 31.66
C LEU A 79 -0.09 -3.96 33.05
N SER A 80 -1.28 -3.37 33.18
CA SER A 80 -2.00 -3.25 34.45
C SER A 80 -2.99 -4.39 34.69
N ASP A 81 -3.06 -5.38 33.79
CA ASP A 81 -3.99 -6.49 33.90
C ASP A 81 -3.71 -7.33 35.17
N PRO A 82 -4.75 -7.78 35.91
CA PRO A 82 -4.56 -8.61 37.09
C PRO A 82 -3.88 -9.95 36.80
N ASP A 83 -4.05 -10.53 35.61
CA ASP A 83 -3.41 -11.79 35.21
C ASP A 83 -1.92 -11.58 34.87
N PRO A 84 -0.99 -12.21 35.62
CA PRO A 84 0.45 -12.12 35.34
C PRO A 84 0.84 -12.62 33.94
N LYS A 85 0.10 -13.55 33.34
CA LYS A 85 0.36 -14.03 31.98
C LYS A 85 0.05 -12.96 30.94
N VAL A 86 -1.05 -12.23 31.11
CA VAL A 86 -1.41 -11.12 30.23
C VAL A 86 -0.35 -10.02 30.31
N ARG A 87 0.10 -9.67 31.52
CA ARG A 87 1.20 -8.71 31.69
C ARG A 87 2.50 -9.14 31.01
N ALA A 88 2.86 -10.42 31.12
CA ALA A 88 4.05 -10.96 30.47
C ALA A 88 3.95 -10.90 28.93
N GLN A 89 2.79 -11.23 28.37
CA GLN A 89 2.52 -11.11 26.94
C GLN A 89 2.54 -9.65 26.48
N ALA A 90 1.98 -8.74 27.26
CA ALA A 90 1.99 -7.31 26.96
C ALA A 90 3.41 -6.73 26.97
N ALA A 91 4.24 -7.11 27.94
CA ALA A 91 5.64 -6.69 28.00
C ALA A 91 6.46 -7.18 26.78
N GLU A 92 6.20 -8.40 26.30
CA GLU A 92 6.81 -8.93 25.08
C GLU A 92 6.28 -8.24 23.83
N GLY A 93 4.96 -7.99 23.75
CA GLY A 93 4.34 -7.25 22.66
C GLY A 93 4.88 -5.82 22.52
N LEU A 94 5.14 -5.15 23.65
CA LEU A 94 5.74 -3.82 23.66
C LEU A 94 7.17 -3.85 23.10
N ARG A 95 8.01 -4.78 23.55
CA ARG A 95 9.39 -4.95 23.01
C ARG A 95 9.41 -5.18 21.50
N ARG A 96 8.47 -5.99 20.98
CA ARG A 96 8.36 -6.22 19.54
C ARG A 96 7.95 -4.96 18.79
N THR A 97 7.02 -4.19 19.34
CA THR A 97 6.56 -2.92 18.76
C THR A 97 7.70 -1.90 18.69
N GLU A 98 8.55 -1.83 19.73
CA GLU A 98 9.76 -1.01 19.74
C GLU A 98 10.82 -1.47 18.73
N ALA A 99 11.00 -2.78 18.59
CA ALA A 99 11.90 -3.34 17.58
C ALA A 99 11.41 -3.01 16.15
N ASP A 100 10.11 -3.12 15.91
CA ASP A 100 9.49 -2.78 14.61
C ASP A 100 9.65 -1.29 14.30
N ARG A 101 9.44 -0.42 15.30
CA ARG A 101 9.71 1.03 15.20
C ARG A 101 11.18 1.31 14.88
N SER A 102 12.09 0.62 15.55
CA SER A 102 13.53 0.80 15.30
C SER A 102 13.92 0.40 13.89
N ARG A 103 13.32 -0.66 13.33
CA ARG A 103 13.51 -1.04 11.92
C ARG A 103 12.94 0.02 10.98
N LEU A 104 11.76 0.54 11.27
CA LEU A 104 11.11 1.57 10.46
C LEU A 104 11.93 2.87 10.38
N LEU A 105 12.55 3.27 11.50
CA LEU A 105 13.42 4.45 11.59
C LEU A 105 14.85 4.21 11.09
N GLY A 106 15.19 2.99 10.68
CA GLY A 106 16.55 2.63 10.27
C GLY A 106 17.56 2.62 11.43
N LEU A 107 17.09 2.60 12.68
CA LEU A 107 17.90 2.55 13.91
C LEU A 107 18.27 1.11 14.31
N TRP A 108 17.95 0.12 13.48
CA TRP A 108 18.23 -1.27 13.78
C TRP A 108 19.74 -1.54 13.80
N VAL A 109 20.27 -1.80 15.00
CA VAL A 109 21.63 -2.29 15.19
C VAL A 109 21.59 -3.81 15.13
N ARG A 110 22.39 -4.42 14.24
CA ARG A 110 22.57 -5.86 14.18
C ARG A 110 23.05 -6.35 15.57
N PRO A 111 22.43 -7.37 16.17
CA PRO A 111 22.93 -7.95 17.40
C PRO A 111 24.40 -8.37 17.21
N PRO A 112 25.30 -8.11 18.18
CA PRO A 112 26.65 -8.64 18.11
C PRO A 112 26.55 -10.16 17.89
N LYS A 113 27.32 -10.66 16.92
CA LYS A 113 27.50 -12.11 16.80
C LYS A 113 28.27 -12.54 18.05
N ASP A 114 27.69 -13.44 18.83
CA ASP A 114 28.48 -14.23 19.76
C ASP A 114 29.48 -15.01 18.89
N GLU A 115 30.76 -14.67 19.01
CA GLU A 115 31.86 -15.47 18.45
C GLU A 115 32.01 -16.69 19.38
N ASP A 116 31.54 -17.85 18.89
CA ASP A 116 31.84 -19.17 19.46
C ASP A 116 33.33 -19.52 19.28
#